data_AF-A0A4Q3R2J3-F1
#
_entry.id   AF-A0A4Q3R2J3-F1
#
_cell.length_a   1.000
_cell.length_b   1.000
_cell.length_c   1.000
_cell.angle_alpha   90.00
_cell.angle_beta   90.00
_cell.angle_gamma   90.00
#
_symmetry.space_group_name_H-M   'P 1'
#
loop_
_entity.id
_entity.type
_entity.pdbx_description
1 polymer ?
#
loop_
_entity_poly.entity_id
_entity_poly.type
_entity_poly.pdbx_seq_one_letter_code
_entity_poly.pdbx_strand_id
1 'polypeptide(L)'
;MKKILIVALIAVPQFLWAQKINPANGLGEREYMVKTLVRIADPVLSALSQNKLKETMPIEAKVSKDRVYSSHLEAFGRLLGGIAPWLELGADESAEGKLRKKYIDMSVQCIKNATDPNAADFLNFSKGRQPLVDAAFFADALLRSPKQLWGNLDEQTKKNTIIALKSSREILPSFSNWLMFSATVEAALQKFDKSADKMRLDYA
;
A
#
# COMPACT_ATOMS: atom_id res chain seq x y z
N MET A 1 -28.42 9.64 -66.06
CA MET A 1 -28.72 10.22 -64.73
C MET A 1 -27.71 9.69 -63.72
N LYS A 2 -26.73 10.50 -63.31
CA LYS A 2 -25.80 10.18 -62.20
C LYS A 2 -25.80 11.39 -61.26
N LYS A 3 -26.36 11.21 -60.05
CA LYS A 3 -26.39 12.24 -59.01
C LYS A 3 -25.02 12.26 -58.32
N ILE A 4 -24.34 13.40 -58.36
CA ILE A 4 -23.13 13.64 -57.58
C ILE A 4 -23.59 14.05 -56.17
N LEU A 5 -23.30 13.22 -55.17
CA LEU A 5 -23.48 13.55 -53.75
C LEU A 5 -22.26 14.34 -53.28
N ILE A 6 -22.46 15.62 -53.00
CA ILE A 6 -21.48 16.44 -52.29
C ILE A 6 -21.69 16.19 -50.79
N VAL A 7 -20.73 15.51 -50.15
CA VAL A 7 -20.67 15.41 -48.70
C VAL A 7 -20.01 16.67 -48.17
N ALA A 8 -20.81 17.55 -47.56
CA ALA A 8 -20.30 18.70 -46.83
C ALA A 8 -19.65 18.21 -45.52
N LEU A 9 -18.33 18.32 -45.42
CA LEU A 9 -17.62 18.17 -44.15
C LEU A 9 -18.04 19.31 -43.20
N ILE A 10 -18.88 19.00 -42.22
CA ILE A 10 -19.15 19.89 -41.10
C ILE A 10 -17.91 19.83 -40.20
N ALA A 11 -17.06 20.84 -40.28
CA ALA A 11 -16.01 21.09 -39.32
C ALA A 11 -16.67 21.52 -38.00
N VAL A 12 -16.95 20.55 -37.12
CA VAL A 12 -17.32 20.83 -35.74
C VAL A 12 -16.07 21.41 -35.07
N PRO A 13 -16.09 22.66 -34.57
CA PRO A 13 -14.98 23.16 -33.80
C PRO A 13 -14.92 22.30 -32.53
N GLN A 14 -13.89 21.47 -32.44
CA GLN A 14 -13.54 20.85 -31.17
C GLN A 14 -13.18 21.98 -30.23
N PHE A 15 -14.15 22.44 -29.44
CA PHE A 15 -13.86 23.14 -28.21
C PHE A 15 -13.12 22.13 -27.35
N LEU A 16 -11.78 22.14 -27.47
CA LEU A 16 -10.89 21.56 -26.49
C LEU A 16 -11.26 22.25 -25.18
N TRP A 17 -12.06 21.58 -24.36
CA TRP A 17 -12.06 21.81 -22.93
C TRP A 17 -10.71 21.34 -22.40
N ALA A 18 -9.65 22.09 -22.75
CA ALA A 18 -8.52 22.18 -21.87
C ALA A 18 -9.12 22.56 -20.53
N GLN A 19 -9.02 21.66 -19.54
CA GLN A 19 -9.31 22.03 -18.17
C GLN A 19 -8.59 23.34 -17.94
N LYS A 20 -9.33 24.41 -17.63
CA LYS A 20 -8.72 25.63 -17.10
C LYS A 20 -7.94 25.14 -15.89
N ILE A 21 -6.63 25.03 -16.03
CA ILE A 21 -5.73 24.93 -14.89
C ILE A 21 -5.90 26.30 -14.24
N ASN A 22 -6.87 26.37 -13.32
CA ASN A 22 -6.87 27.42 -12.33
C ASN A 22 -5.50 27.25 -11.68
N PRO A 23 -4.62 28.26 -11.65
CA PRO A 23 -3.40 28.17 -10.88
C PRO A 23 -3.84 28.16 -9.41
N ALA A 24 -4.34 27.01 -8.97
CA ALA A 24 -4.63 26.74 -7.59
C ALA A 24 -3.29 26.92 -6.90
N ASN A 25 -3.31 27.75 -5.86
CA ASN A 25 -2.25 27.79 -4.88
C ASN A 25 -1.82 26.34 -4.57
N GLY A 26 -0.55 25.98 -4.80
CA GLY A 26 -0.09 24.61 -4.53
C GLY A 26 -0.39 24.13 -3.10
N LEU A 27 -0.62 25.09 -2.18
CA LEU A 27 -1.12 24.86 -0.83
C LEU A 27 -2.54 24.27 -0.78
N GLY A 28 -3.49 24.76 -1.58
CA GLY A 28 -4.87 24.25 -1.59
C GLY A 28 -4.95 22.85 -2.18
N GLU A 29 -4.17 22.57 -3.23
CA GLU A 29 -4.02 21.22 -3.78
C GLU A 29 -3.38 20.27 -2.76
N ARG A 30 -2.33 20.72 -2.06
CA ARG A 30 -1.70 19.94 -1.00
C ARG A 30 -2.68 19.60 0.12
N GLU A 31 -3.45 20.58 0.58
CA GLU A 31 -4.47 20.37 1.61
C GLU A 31 -5.52 19.34 1.16
N TYR A 32 -6.00 19.44 -0.08
CA TYR A 32 -6.93 18.47 -0.66
C TYR A 32 -6.33 17.05 -0.72
N MET A 33 -5.08 16.92 -1.16
CA MET A 33 -4.39 15.63 -1.23
C MET A 33 -4.22 15.01 0.15
N VAL A 34 -3.77 15.78 1.15
CA VAL A 34 -3.61 15.31 2.53
C VAL A 34 -4.96 14.92 3.13
N LYS A 35 -6.00 15.72 2.93
CA LYS A 35 -7.35 15.41 3.41
C LYS A 35 -7.90 14.12 2.78
N THR A 36 -7.64 13.90 1.50
CA THR A 36 -8.04 12.69 0.79
C THR A 36 -7.25 11.48 1.28
N LEU A 37 -5.94 11.62 1.47
CA LEU A 37 -5.08 10.59 2.06
C LEU A 37 -5.62 10.16 3.42
N VAL A 38 -5.91 11.12 4.31
CA VAL A 38 -6.47 10.86 5.64
C VAL A 38 -7.80 10.11 5.54
N ARG A 39 -8.71 10.53 4.65
CA ARG A 39 -10.01 9.87 4.48
C ARG A 39 -9.87 8.38 4.11
N ILE A 40 -8.87 8.04 3.31
CA ILE A 40 -8.60 6.66 2.91
C ILE A 40 -7.89 5.91 4.04
N ALA A 41 -6.91 6.55 4.68
CA ALA A 41 -6.03 5.91 5.65
C ALA A 41 -6.70 5.64 7.01
N ASP A 42 -7.49 6.59 7.50
CA ASP A 42 -8.05 6.57 8.85
C ASP A 42 -8.89 5.32 9.17
N PRO A 43 -9.85 4.86 8.34
CA PRO A 43 -10.66 3.69 8.70
C PRO A 43 -9.82 2.41 8.85
N VAL A 44 -8.80 2.22 8.01
CA VAL A 44 -7.94 1.03 8.06
C VAL A 44 -6.97 1.11 9.23
N LEU A 45 -6.23 2.21 9.37
CA LEU A 45 -5.20 2.34 10.40
C LEU A 45 -5.81 2.50 11.81
N SER A 46 -6.94 3.18 11.94
CA SER A 46 -7.62 3.33 13.23
C SER A 46 -8.13 1.98 13.73
N ALA A 47 -8.75 1.16 12.87
CA ALA A 47 -9.22 -0.16 13.24
C ALA A 47 -8.05 -1.13 13.54
N LEU A 48 -7.05 -1.17 12.65
CA LEU A 48 -5.93 -2.10 12.79
C LEU A 48 -5.04 -1.76 13.99
N SER A 49 -4.79 -0.48 14.28
CA SER A 49 -4.03 -0.08 15.48
C SER A 49 -4.73 -0.47 16.79
N GLN A 50 -6.05 -0.69 16.75
CA GLN A 50 -6.86 -1.14 17.88
C GLN A 50 -7.11 -2.66 17.91
N ASN A 51 -6.50 -3.45 17.01
CA ASN A 51 -6.78 -4.89 16.84
C ASN A 51 -8.25 -5.20 16.48
N LYS A 52 -8.89 -4.32 15.70
CA LYS A 52 -10.30 -4.45 15.32
C LYS A 52 -10.54 -4.49 13.81
N LEU A 53 -9.51 -4.48 12.97
CA LEU A 53 -9.67 -4.43 11.51
C LEU A 53 -10.48 -5.62 10.99
N LYS A 54 -10.19 -6.85 11.40
CA LYS A 54 -10.96 -8.02 10.96
C LYS A 54 -12.40 -8.00 11.45
N GLU A 55 -12.64 -7.45 12.63
CA GLU A 55 -13.97 -7.28 13.22
C GLU A 55 -14.79 -6.24 12.44
N THR A 56 -14.18 -5.08 12.15
CA THR A 56 -14.89 -3.93 11.59
C THR A 56 -14.84 -3.84 10.07
N MET A 57 -14.01 -4.65 9.41
CA MET A 57 -13.92 -4.76 7.96
C MET A 57 -14.32 -6.17 7.49
N PRO A 58 -15.65 -6.46 7.41
CA PRO A 58 -16.13 -7.72 6.87
C PRO A 58 -15.76 -7.86 5.40
N ILE A 59 -15.55 -9.10 4.95
CA ILE A 59 -15.13 -9.39 3.59
C ILE A 59 -16.34 -9.45 2.67
N GLU A 60 -16.46 -8.48 1.78
CA GLU A 60 -17.52 -8.43 0.76
C GLU A 60 -17.02 -9.03 -0.57
N ALA A 61 -17.36 -10.29 -0.85
CA ALA A 61 -16.98 -10.96 -2.10
C ALA A 61 -18.05 -11.93 -2.59
N LYS A 62 -18.35 -11.91 -3.91
CA LYS A 62 -19.26 -12.86 -4.56
C LYS A 62 -18.70 -14.30 -4.61
N VAL A 63 -17.37 -14.44 -4.69
CA VAL A 63 -16.66 -15.72 -4.65
C VAL A 63 -15.68 -15.65 -3.49
N SER A 64 -16.07 -16.24 -2.35
CA SER A 64 -15.44 -15.97 -1.05
C SER A 64 -14.04 -16.57 -0.88
N LYS A 65 -13.74 -17.68 -1.55
CA LYS A 65 -12.60 -18.53 -1.16
C LYS A 65 -11.24 -17.83 -1.21
N ASP A 66 -10.96 -17.03 -2.23
CA ASP A 66 -9.64 -16.40 -2.36
C ASP A 66 -9.54 -15.04 -1.65
N ARG A 67 -10.65 -14.29 -1.56
CA ARG A 67 -10.66 -12.96 -0.92
C ARG A 67 -10.54 -13.03 0.59
N VAL A 68 -10.99 -14.13 1.19
CA VAL A 68 -10.80 -14.41 2.63
C VAL A 68 -9.32 -14.39 3.02
N TYR A 69 -8.42 -14.74 2.09
CA TYR A 69 -6.99 -14.80 2.38
C TYR A 69 -6.27 -13.46 2.29
N SER A 70 -6.77 -12.49 1.51
CA SER A 70 -6.00 -11.28 1.20
C SER A 70 -6.62 -9.98 1.65
N SER A 71 -7.95 -9.86 1.81
CA SER A 71 -8.62 -8.55 1.93
C SER A 71 -8.01 -7.61 2.96
N HIS A 72 -7.65 -8.10 4.15
CA HIS A 72 -7.09 -7.27 5.22
C HIS A 72 -5.64 -6.87 4.96
N LEU A 73 -4.79 -7.79 4.50
CA LEU A 73 -3.40 -7.46 4.13
C LEU A 73 -3.35 -6.59 2.86
N GLU A 74 -4.26 -6.80 1.93
CA GLU A 74 -4.44 -5.97 0.73
C GLU A 74 -4.78 -4.53 1.12
N ALA A 75 -5.78 -4.33 1.99
CA ALA A 75 -6.16 -3.01 2.47
C ALA A 75 -5.01 -2.33 3.21
N PHE A 76 -4.36 -3.02 4.14
CA PHE A 76 -3.28 -2.45 4.94
C PHE A 76 -1.99 -2.22 4.14
N GLY A 77 -1.48 -3.25 3.45
CA GLY A 77 -0.22 -3.22 2.73
C GLY A 77 -0.22 -2.19 1.61
N ARG A 78 -1.29 -2.14 0.80
CA ARG A 78 -1.41 -1.17 -0.31
C ARG A 78 -1.57 0.26 0.19
N LEU A 79 -2.35 0.45 1.25
CA LEU A 79 -2.46 1.75 1.91
C LEU A 79 -1.09 2.23 2.38
N LEU A 80 -0.38 1.38 3.14
CA LEU A 80 0.91 1.73 3.72
C LEU A 80 1.94 2.03 2.64
N GLY A 81 1.99 1.24 1.56
CA GLY A 81 2.85 1.48 0.40
C GLY A 81 2.56 2.82 -0.29
N GLY A 82 1.29 3.22 -0.37
CA GLY A 82 0.87 4.50 -0.92
C GLY A 82 1.26 5.71 -0.06
N ILE A 83 1.19 5.59 1.27
CA ILE A 83 1.45 6.72 2.20
C ILE A 83 2.87 6.74 2.77
N ALA A 84 3.68 5.69 2.59
CA ALA A 84 5.02 5.59 3.17
C ALA A 84 5.93 6.80 2.87
N PRO A 85 6.02 7.33 1.63
CA PRO A 85 6.82 8.54 1.38
C PRO A 85 6.32 9.77 2.16
N TRP A 86 5.00 9.89 2.34
CA TRP A 86 4.42 10.97 3.15
C TRP A 86 4.79 10.79 4.63
N LEU A 87 4.76 9.57 5.15
CA LEU A 87 5.18 9.27 6.53
C LEU A 87 6.67 9.54 6.74
N GLU A 88 7.53 9.13 5.80
CA GLU A 88 9.00 9.22 5.93
C GLU A 88 9.51 10.66 6.11
N LEU A 89 8.75 11.66 5.66
CA LEU A 89 9.05 13.08 5.90
C LEU A 89 9.16 13.42 7.40
N GLY A 90 8.56 12.60 8.29
CA GLY A 90 8.68 12.74 9.73
C GLY A 90 7.83 13.89 10.31
N ALA A 91 7.70 13.94 11.63
CA ALA A 91 6.93 15.00 12.27
C ALA A 91 7.63 16.37 12.21
N ASP A 92 6.83 17.43 12.21
CA ASP A 92 7.28 18.81 12.34
C ASP A 92 6.19 19.66 13.02
N GLU A 93 6.46 20.95 13.25
CA GLU A 93 5.55 21.84 14.01
C GLU A 93 4.32 22.31 13.22
N SER A 94 4.26 22.07 11.92
CA SER A 94 3.10 22.42 11.09
C SER A 94 1.89 21.55 11.44
N ALA A 95 0.70 21.99 11.01
CA ALA A 95 -0.50 21.18 11.13
C ALA A 95 -0.37 19.83 10.42
N GLU A 96 0.27 19.80 9.24
CA GLU A 96 0.51 18.56 8.50
C GLU A 96 1.55 17.68 9.21
N GLY A 97 2.61 18.25 9.78
CA GLY A 97 3.62 17.51 10.53
C GLY A 97 3.07 16.82 11.79
N LYS A 98 2.20 17.52 12.54
CA LYS A 98 1.49 16.96 13.69
C LYS A 98 0.51 15.86 13.29
N LEU A 99 -0.20 16.06 12.19
CA LEU A 99 -1.06 15.05 11.59
C LEU A 99 -0.25 13.81 11.17
N ARG A 100 0.91 14.02 10.53
CA ARG A 100 1.81 12.96 10.11
C ARG A 100 2.35 12.18 11.31
N LYS A 101 2.71 12.84 12.42
CA LYS A 101 3.09 12.16 13.68
C LYS A 101 2.03 11.18 14.14
N LYS A 102 0.75 11.60 14.18
CA LYS A 102 -0.38 10.72 14.54
C LYS A 102 -0.40 9.46 13.65
N TYR A 103 -0.26 9.62 12.34
CA TYR A 103 -0.32 8.47 11.42
C TYR A 103 0.94 7.62 11.40
N ILE A 104 2.12 8.18 11.72
CA ILE A 104 3.34 7.40 11.95
C ILE A 104 3.12 6.47 13.15
N ASP A 105 2.70 7.02 14.29
CA ASP A 105 2.48 6.25 15.53
C ASP A 105 1.41 5.15 15.31
N MET A 106 0.32 5.51 14.65
CA MET A 106 -0.75 4.58 14.31
C MET A 106 -0.26 3.48 13.37
N SER A 107 0.55 3.81 12.37
CA SER A 107 1.11 2.83 11.42
C SER A 107 2.07 1.87 12.11
N VAL A 108 2.93 2.36 13.01
CA VAL A 108 3.83 1.52 13.84
C VAL A 108 3.02 0.54 14.67
N GLN A 109 1.93 1.00 15.32
CA GLN A 109 1.04 0.11 16.07
C GLN A 109 0.31 -0.89 15.16
N CYS A 110 -0.10 -0.48 13.95
CA CYS A 110 -0.69 -1.38 12.97
C CYS A 110 0.28 -2.49 12.57
N ILE A 111 1.56 -2.17 12.33
CA ILE A 111 2.59 -3.17 11.97
C ILE A 111 2.74 -4.20 13.09
N LYS A 112 2.77 -3.74 14.33
CA LYS A 112 2.82 -4.62 15.51
C LYS A 112 1.65 -5.61 15.52
N ASN A 113 0.43 -5.10 15.40
CA ASN A 113 -0.78 -5.92 15.41
C ASN A 113 -0.86 -6.85 14.20
N ALA A 114 -0.45 -6.37 13.02
CA ALA A 114 -0.50 -7.14 11.78
C ALA A 114 0.51 -8.29 11.74
N THR A 115 1.59 -8.24 12.53
CA THR A 115 2.68 -9.22 12.48
C THR A 115 2.84 -10.05 13.75
N ASP A 116 2.17 -9.72 14.84
CA ASP A 116 2.14 -10.53 16.06
C ASP A 116 1.21 -11.75 15.90
N PRO A 117 1.72 -12.99 15.92
CA PRO A 117 0.90 -14.20 15.75
C PRO A 117 -0.18 -14.39 16.82
N ASN A 118 -0.10 -13.68 17.95
CA ASN A 118 -1.10 -13.73 19.03
C ASN A 118 -2.14 -12.61 18.94
N ALA A 119 -1.97 -11.65 18.03
CA ALA A 119 -2.90 -10.54 17.86
C ALA A 119 -4.18 -10.98 17.12
N ALA A 120 -5.32 -10.40 17.50
CA ALA A 120 -6.58 -10.64 16.79
C ALA A 120 -6.46 -10.29 15.29
N ASP A 121 -5.72 -9.22 14.99
CA ASP A 121 -5.46 -8.75 13.63
C ASP A 121 -4.15 -9.29 13.02
N PHE A 122 -3.60 -10.41 13.49
CA PHE A 122 -2.48 -11.05 12.79
C PHE A 122 -2.85 -11.33 11.32
N LEU A 123 -2.17 -10.68 10.37
CA LEU A 123 -2.57 -10.74 8.95
C LEU A 123 -1.95 -11.96 8.26
N ASN A 124 -2.60 -12.43 7.19
CA ASN A 124 -2.16 -13.60 6.44
C ASN A 124 -1.13 -13.21 5.37
N PHE A 125 0.11 -13.69 5.51
CA PHE A 125 1.20 -13.46 4.56
C PHE A 125 1.52 -14.66 3.65
N SER A 126 0.98 -15.86 3.94
CA SER A 126 1.42 -17.10 3.28
C SER A 126 0.31 -17.94 2.63
N LYS A 127 -0.95 -17.85 3.07
CA LYS A 127 -2.03 -18.70 2.55
C LYS A 127 -2.68 -18.10 1.33
N GLY A 128 -2.87 -18.90 0.27
CA GLY A 128 -3.40 -18.43 -1.00
C GLY A 128 -2.33 -17.78 -1.87
N ARG A 129 -2.72 -17.15 -2.99
CA ARG A 129 -1.76 -16.58 -3.94
C ARG A 129 -1.54 -15.08 -3.75
N GLN A 130 -2.64 -14.36 -3.51
CA GLN A 130 -2.66 -12.89 -3.48
C GLN A 130 -1.78 -12.28 -2.36
N PRO A 131 -1.61 -12.89 -1.16
CA PRO A 131 -0.77 -12.30 -0.12
C PRO A 131 0.69 -12.03 -0.51
N LEU A 132 1.26 -12.72 -1.50
CA LEU A 132 2.60 -12.37 -1.99
C LEU A 132 2.65 -10.93 -2.53
N VAL A 133 1.62 -10.52 -3.26
CA VAL A 133 1.50 -9.18 -3.82
C VAL A 133 1.36 -8.15 -2.70
N ASP A 134 0.50 -8.44 -1.72
CA ASP A 134 0.20 -7.49 -0.66
C ASP A 134 1.35 -7.40 0.36
N ALA A 135 2.07 -8.50 0.60
CA ALA A 135 3.34 -8.52 1.31
C ALA A 135 4.41 -7.68 0.61
N ALA A 136 4.43 -7.67 -0.74
CA ALA A 136 5.34 -6.82 -1.49
C ALA A 136 5.02 -5.32 -1.35
N PHE A 137 3.74 -4.93 -1.34
CA PHE A 137 3.36 -3.54 -1.03
C PHE A 137 3.72 -3.15 0.40
N PHE A 138 3.53 -4.06 1.35
CA PHE A 138 3.96 -3.86 2.73
C PHE A 138 5.49 -3.72 2.84
N ALA A 139 6.27 -4.57 2.16
CA ALA A 139 7.72 -4.50 2.09
C ALA A 139 8.20 -3.19 1.43
N ASP A 140 7.58 -2.75 0.33
CA ASP A 140 7.86 -1.48 -0.34
C ASP A 140 7.61 -0.29 0.60
N ALA A 141 6.56 -0.34 1.42
CA ALA A 141 6.31 0.68 2.43
C ALA A 141 7.47 0.82 3.43
N LEU A 142 7.99 -0.31 3.93
CA LEU A 142 9.15 -0.32 4.84
C LEU A 142 10.42 0.18 4.13
N LEU A 143 10.63 -0.21 2.87
CA LEU A 143 11.76 0.22 2.06
C LEU A 143 11.77 1.74 1.86
N ARG A 144 10.59 2.33 1.60
CA ARG A 144 10.35 3.76 1.35
C ARG A 144 10.28 4.60 2.62
N SER A 145 9.90 4.01 3.75
CA SER A 145 9.93 4.68 5.06
C SER A 145 10.79 3.94 6.09
N PRO A 146 12.11 3.84 5.86
CA PRO A 146 13.01 3.10 6.73
C PRO A 146 13.20 3.78 8.10
N LYS A 147 13.01 5.10 8.21
CA LYS A 147 13.16 5.81 9.49
C LYS A 147 11.85 5.79 10.28
N GLN A 148 10.75 6.18 9.64
CA GLN A 148 9.49 6.42 10.36
C GLN A 148 8.65 5.16 10.56
N LEU A 149 8.73 4.18 9.65
CA LEU A 149 8.10 2.87 9.87
C LEU A 149 9.09 1.92 10.53
N TRP A 150 10.09 1.42 9.80
CA TRP A 150 11.00 0.38 10.31
C TRP A 150 11.80 0.85 11.53
N GLY A 151 12.34 2.07 11.49
CA GLY A 151 13.18 2.62 12.55
C GLY A 151 12.45 2.79 13.90
N ASN A 152 11.13 2.96 13.87
CA ASN A 152 10.30 3.14 15.06
C ASN A 152 9.70 1.83 15.61
N LEU A 153 9.93 0.69 14.96
CA LEU A 153 9.49 -0.62 15.47
C LEU A 153 10.34 -1.06 16.67
N ASP A 154 9.70 -1.65 17.67
CA ASP A 154 10.41 -2.39 18.73
C ASP A 154 11.06 -3.67 18.18
N GLU A 155 12.06 -4.21 18.88
CA GLU A 155 12.83 -5.36 18.40
C GLU A 155 11.98 -6.63 18.19
N GLN A 156 10.94 -6.83 19.00
CA GLN A 156 10.04 -7.95 18.81
C GLN A 156 9.20 -7.78 17.53
N THR A 157 8.72 -6.57 17.28
CA THR A 157 7.95 -6.23 16.08
C THR A 157 8.80 -6.33 14.83
N LYS A 158 10.09 -5.95 14.88
CA LYS A 158 11.03 -6.18 13.76
C LYS A 158 11.19 -7.66 13.46
N LYS A 159 11.40 -8.51 14.48
CA LYS A 159 11.49 -9.97 14.31
C LYS A 159 10.21 -10.55 13.70
N ASN A 160 9.06 -10.18 14.24
CA ASN A 160 7.76 -10.61 13.74
C ASN A 160 7.55 -10.18 12.27
N THR A 161 7.92 -8.94 11.92
CA THR A 161 7.86 -8.41 10.56
C THR A 161 8.71 -9.23 9.59
N ILE A 162 9.94 -9.57 9.97
CA ILE A 162 10.83 -10.42 9.17
C ILE A 162 10.24 -11.82 8.99
N ILE A 163 9.69 -12.42 10.04
CA ILE A 163 9.05 -13.74 9.98
C ILE A 163 7.85 -13.71 9.03
N ALA A 164 7.00 -12.69 9.15
CA ALA A 164 5.83 -12.50 8.29
C ALA A 164 6.25 -12.38 6.80
N LEU A 165 7.24 -11.54 6.48
CA LEU A 165 7.78 -11.41 5.12
C LEU A 165 8.38 -12.72 4.60
N LYS A 166 9.16 -13.45 5.42
CA LYS A 166 9.70 -14.76 5.02
C LYS A 166 8.63 -15.80 4.75
N SER A 167 7.51 -15.75 5.47
CA SER A 167 6.42 -16.71 5.27
C SER A 167 5.80 -16.63 3.88
N SER A 168 5.90 -15.49 3.18
CA SER A 168 5.40 -15.38 1.81
C SER A 168 6.21 -16.20 0.80
N ARG A 169 7.40 -16.72 1.18
CA ARG A 169 8.21 -17.61 0.32
C ARG A 169 7.51 -18.93 -0.02
N GLU A 170 6.52 -19.34 0.77
CA GLU A 170 5.65 -20.49 0.46
C GLU A 170 4.85 -20.28 -0.84
N ILE A 171 4.63 -19.02 -1.25
CA ILE A 171 3.91 -18.67 -2.46
C ILE A 171 4.89 -18.60 -3.63
N LEU A 172 4.74 -19.52 -4.59
CA LEU A 172 5.54 -19.52 -5.81
C LEU A 172 4.96 -18.49 -6.82
N PRO A 173 5.75 -17.48 -7.25
CA PRO A 173 5.29 -16.53 -8.25
C PRO A 173 5.16 -17.20 -9.62
N SER A 174 4.17 -16.75 -10.40
CA SER A 174 4.15 -17.06 -11.84
C SER A 174 5.30 -16.32 -12.55
N PHE A 175 5.74 -16.85 -13.69
CA PHE A 175 6.73 -16.18 -14.55
C PHE A 175 6.10 -14.97 -15.26
N SER A 176 5.97 -13.86 -14.52
CA SER A 176 5.37 -12.60 -14.93
C SER A 176 5.84 -11.48 -13.99
N ASN A 177 5.16 -10.33 -13.97
CA ASN A 177 5.38 -9.28 -12.99
C ASN A 177 5.29 -9.75 -11.51
N TRP A 178 4.77 -10.96 -11.26
CA TRP A 178 4.79 -11.58 -9.94
C TRP A 178 6.20 -11.84 -9.40
N LEU A 179 7.19 -12.00 -10.28
CA LEU A 179 8.59 -12.10 -9.89
C LEU A 179 9.05 -10.82 -9.17
N MET A 180 8.62 -9.64 -9.65
CA MET A 180 8.95 -8.36 -9.03
C MET A 180 8.37 -8.23 -7.62
N PHE A 181 7.19 -8.79 -7.34
CA PHE A 181 6.64 -8.81 -5.99
C PHE A 181 7.49 -9.67 -5.06
N SER A 182 7.89 -10.86 -5.51
CA SER A 182 8.83 -11.70 -4.75
C SER A 182 10.16 -10.97 -4.52
N ALA A 183 10.76 -10.36 -5.54
CA ALA A 183 12.01 -9.62 -5.40
C ALA A 183 11.89 -8.42 -4.47
N THR A 184 10.74 -7.74 -4.43
CA THR A 184 10.50 -6.59 -3.52
C THR A 184 10.52 -7.04 -2.07
N VAL A 185 9.89 -8.17 -1.75
CA VAL A 185 9.95 -8.78 -0.40
C VAL A 185 11.39 -9.12 -0.05
N GLU A 186 12.11 -9.76 -0.96
CA GLU A 186 13.51 -10.14 -0.73
C GLU A 186 14.44 -8.92 -0.61
N ALA A 187 14.17 -7.81 -1.30
CA ALA A 187 14.92 -6.58 -1.15
C ALA A 187 14.74 -5.96 0.25
N ALA A 188 13.53 -6.04 0.82
CA ALA A 188 13.29 -5.64 2.21
C ALA A 188 14.04 -6.54 3.19
N LEU A 189 13.99 -7.87 3.00
CA LEU A 189 14.77 -8.82 3.81
C LEU A 189 16.28 -8.52 3.69
N GLN A 190 16.80 -8.28 2.49
CA GLN A 190 18.20 -7.90 2.29
C GLN A 190 18.56 -6.61 3.04
N LYS A 191 17.68 -5.60 3.01
CA LYS A 191 17.93 -4.33 3.70
C LYS A 191 17.97 -4.52 5.20
N PHE A 192 17.01 -5.23 5.76
CA PHE A 192 16.71 -5.22 7.20
C PHE A 192 17.29 -6.40 7.99
N ASP A 193 17.52 -7.56 7.38
CA ASP A 193 18.05 -8.74 8.08
C ASP A 193 19.14 -9.52 7.31
N LYS A 194 19.50 -9.07 6.09
CA LYS A 194 20.57 -9.66 5.25
C LYS A 194 20.32 -11.11 4.83
N SER A 195 19.07 -11.59 4.89
CA SER A 195 18.74 -13.00 4.64
C SER A 195 17.99 -13.25 3.33
N ALA A 196 18.12 -12.35 2.37
CA ALA A 196 17.43 -12.45 1.10
C ALA A 196 17.77 -13.74 0.36
N ASP A 197 16.75 -14.31 -0.27
CA ASP A 197 16.90 -15.37 -1.25
C ASP A 197 17.38 -14.75 -2.57
N LYS A 198 18.67 -14.95 -2.88
CA LYS A 198 19.28 -14.39 -4.09
C LYS A 198 18.62 -14.89 -5.37
N MET A 199 18.14 -16.14 -5.41
CA MET A 199 17.47 -16.67 -6.59
C MET A 199 16.23 -15.84 -6.94
N ARG A 200 15.44 -15.47 -5.94
CA ARG A 200 14.23 -14.66 -6.12
C ARG A 200 14.52 -13.22 -6.54
N LEU A 201 15.70 -12.69 -6.20
CA LEU A 201 16.18 -11.40 -6.67
C LEU A 201 16.66 -11.47 -8.13
N ASP A 202 17.46 -12.48 -8.45
CA ASP A 202 18.11 -12.62 -9.77
C ASP A 202 17.13 -12.98 -10.89
N TYR A 203 16.00 -13.60 -10.56
CA TYR A 203 14.98 -14.02 -11.53
C TYR A 203 13.99 -12.91 -11.94
N ALA A 204 13.96 -11.76 -11.25
CA ALA A 204 12.96 -10.71 -11.44
C ALA A 204 13.35 -9.64 -12.47
#